data_AF-A0A951R4Z4-F1
#
_entry.id   AF-A0A951R4Z4-F1
#
_cell.length_a   1.000
_cell.length_b   1.000
_cell.length_c   1.000
_cell.angle_alpha   90.00
_cell.angle_beta   90.00
_cell.angle_gamma   90.00
#
_symmetry.space_group_name_H-M   'P 1'
#
loop_
_entity.id
_entity.type
_entity.pdbx_description
1 polymer ?
#
loop_
_entity_poly.entity_id
_entity_poly.type
_entity_poly.pdbx_seq_one_letter_code
_entity_poly.pdbx_strand_id
1 'polypeptide(L)'
;MKKTKKYSIMFFILNLLLTATIVLSEYIYSSYYNVFSWYENCGTQFLVILIISIPIFILLSVLYYLLGRKNIISGLSKNLPLISLGVFLIPIIIDTSLSPAVVSVGTFLGFCVLITSVFTLLKSFKNIFL
;
A
#
# COMPACT_ATOMS: atom_id res chain seq x y z
N MET A 1 1.79 -22.28 17.02
CA MET A 1 2.51 -22.90 15.88
C MET A 1 3.81 -22.13 15.63
N LYS A 2 4.97 -22.80 15.59
CA LYS A 2 6.22 -22.17 15.14
C LYS A 2 6.03 -21.71 13.68
N LYS A 3 6.24 -20.42 13.39
CA LYS A 3 6.29 -19.93 12.02
C LYS A 3 7.43 -20.64 11.31
N THR A 4 7.13 -21.45 10.30
CA THR A 4 8.19 -22.06 9.48
C THR A 4 8.91 -20.96 8.71
N LYS A 5 10.23 -21.07 8.53
CA LYS A 5 11.07 -20.09 7.81
C LYS A 5 10.50 -19.68 6.44
N LYS A 6 9.87 -20.63 5.73
CA LYS A 6 9.15 -20.40 4.46
C LYS A 6 8.06 -19.33 4.58
N TYR A 7 7.26 -19.36 5.64
CA TYR A 7 6.20 -18.38 5.86
C TYR A 7 6.74 -17.00 6.24
N SER A 8 7.88 -16.94 6.94
CA SER A 8 8.56 -15.66 7.23
C SER A 8 9.09 -15.01 5.95
N ILE A 9 9.72 -15.78 5.06
CA ILE A 9 10.22 -15.29 3.76
C ILE A 9 9.07 -14.80 2.89
N MET A 10 8.00 -15.59 2.75
CA MET A 10 6.84 -15.19 1.97
C MET A 10 6.18 -13.92 2.52
N PHE A 11 6.06 -13.80 3.86
CA PHE A 11 5.52 -12.58 4.46
C PHE A 11 6.40 -11.35 4.20
N PHE A 12 7.73 -11.51 4.22
CA PHE A 12 8.66 -10.44 3.86
C PHE A 12 8.50 -10.02 2.39
N ILE A 13 8.42 -10.96 1.45
CA ILE A 13 8.18 -10.67 0.03
C ILE A 13 6.87 -9.91 -0.15
N LEU A 14 5.81 -10.33 0.55
CA LEU A 14 4.51 -9.65 0.51
C LEU A 14 4.56 -8.23 1.08
N ASN A 15 5.28 -8.01 2.19
CA ASN A 15 5.49 -6.66 2.73
C ASN A 15 6.33 -5.79 1.80
N LEU A 16 7.30 -6.39 1.08
CA LEU A 16 8.13 -5.67 0.10
C LEU A 16 7.25 -5.19 -1.07
N LEU A 17 6.42 -6.09 -1.62
CA LEU A 17 5.46 -5.76 -2.68
C LEU A 17 4.46 -4.70 -2.22
N LEU A 18 3.92 -4.84 -1.01
CA LEU A 18 3.01 -3.84 -0.43
C LEU A 18 3.67 -2.47 -0.33
N THR A 19 4.88 -2.41 0.25
CA THR A 19 5.64 -1.16 0.41
C THR A 19 5.92 -0.53 -0.95
N ALA A 20 6.38 -1.31 -1.94
CA ALA A 20 6.63 -0.82 -3.30
C ALA A 20 5.35 -0.27 -3.95
N THR A 21 4.21 -0.93 -3.76
CA THR A 21 2.91 -0.48 -4.30
C THR A 21 2.44 0.82 -3.64
N ILE A 22 2.65 0.97 -2.33
CA ILE A 22 2.35 2.22 -1.61
C ILE A 22 3.25 3.35 -2.11
N VAL A 23 4.57 3.10 -2.23
CA VAL A 23 5.52 4.09 -2.75
C VAL A 23 5.16 4.52 -4.17
N LEU A 24 4.81 3.58 -5.04
CA LEU A 24 4.34 3.90 -6.39
C LEU A 24 3.07 4.77 -6.36
N SER A 25 2.10 4.42 -5.52
CA SER A 25 0.83 5.16 -5.42
C SER A 25 1.04 6.58 -4.87
N GLU A 26 1.87 6.73 -3.83
CA GLU A 26 2.31 8.03 -3.31
C GLU A 26 3.05 8.86 -4.36
N TYR A 27 3.96 8.23 -5.12
CA TYR A 27 4.69 8.89 -6.19
C TYR A 27 3.73 9.45 -7.25
N ILE A 28 2.73 8.66 -7.67
CA ILE A 28 1.70 9.10 -8.61
C ILE A 28 0.80 10.17 -8.01
N TYR A 29 0.44 10.12 -6.74
CA TYR A 29 -0.30 11.22 -6.10
C TYR A 29 0.52 12.50 -5.97
N SER A 30 1.83 12.39 -5.70
CA SER A 30 2.71 13.56 -5.63
C SER A 30 2.87 14.24 -6.99
N SER A 31 2.63 13.54 -8.10
CA SER A 31 2.68 14.12 -9.44
C SER A 31 1.59 15.16 -9.70
N TYR A 32 0.65 15.34 -8.78
CA TYR A 32 -0.35 16.40 -8.84
C TYR A 32 0.25 17.78 -8.62
N TYR A 33 1.34 17.88 -7.85
CA TYR A 33 1.97 19.16 -7.59
C TYR A 33 2.92 19.51 -8.73
N ASN A 34 2.64 20.63 -9.40
CA ASN A 34 3.46 21.18 -10.50
C ASN A 34 4.89 21.57 -10.11
N VAL A 35 5.24 21.46 -8.83
CA VAL A 35 6.59 21.67 -8.29
C VAL A 35 7.52 20.51 -8.64
N PHE A 36 6.97 19.30 -8.87
CA PHE A 36 7.78 18.12 -9.19
C PHE A 36 7.99 17.96 -10.70
N SER A 37 9.16 17.45 -11.09
CA SER A 37 9.54 17.24 -12.50
C SER A 37 8.70 16.20 -13.23
N TRP A 38 7.97 15.37 -12.49
CA TRP A 38 7.11 14.29 -13.00
C TRP A 38 5.63 14.67 -12.96
N TYR A 39 5.29 15.96 -13.04
CA TYR A 39 3.91 16.43 -13.03
C TYR A 39 3.06 15.76 -14.11
N GLU A 40 1.89 15.25 -13.72
CA GLU A 40 0.94 14.59 -14.61
C GLU A 40 -0.47 15.16 -14.37
N ASN A 41 -1.32 15.05 -15.39
CA ASN A 41 -2.72 15.42 -15.22
C ASN A 41 -3.46 14.40 -14.34
N CYS A 42 -4.58 14.82 -13.76
CA CYS A 42 -5.40 13.98 -12.88
C CYS A 42 -5.90 12.69 -13.56
N GLY A 43 -6.13 12.72 -14.87
CA GLY A 43 -6.57 11.56 -15.66
C GLY A 43 -5.52 10.44 -15.74
N THR A 44 -4.26 10.78 -16.02
CA THR A 44 -3.15 9.82 -16.07
C THR A 44 -2.90 9.22 -14.69
N GLN A 45 -2.94 10.04 -13.64
CA GLN A 45 -2.78 9.58 -12.24
C GLN A 45 -3.84 8.55 -11.85
N PHE A 46 -5.11 8.88 -12.11
CA PHE A 46 -6.24 8.00 -11.87
C PHE A 46 -6.05 6.65 -12.58
N LEU A 47 -5.65 6.69 -13.86
CA LEU A 47 -5.53 5.49 -14.68
C LEU A 47 -4.42 4.57 -14.18
N VAL A 48 -3.27 5.12 -13.79
CA VAL A 48 -2.17 4.32 -13.22
C VAL A 48 -2.59 3.67 -11.89
N ILE A 49 -3.23 4.41 -11.00
CA ILE A 49 -3.67 3.87 -9.71
C ILE A 49 -4.75 2.79 -9.91
N LEU A 50 -5.70 3.01 -10.81
CA LEU A 50 -6.80 2.10 -11.06
C LEU A 50 -6.40 0.83 -11.81
N ILE A 51 -5.48 0.92 -12.77
CA ILE A 51 -5.04 -0.24 -13.57
C ILE A 51 -3.92 -1.01 -12.88
N ILE A 52 -3.03 -0.34 -12.13
CA ILE A 52 -1.85 -0.97 -11.55
C ILE A 52 -2.00 -1.16 -10.05
N SER A 53 -2.12 -0.07 -9.29
CA SER A 53 -2.05 -0.14 -7.82
C SER A 53 -3.24 -0.88 -7.20
N ILE A 54 -4.47 -0.57 -7.65
CA ILE A 54 -5.70 -1.15 -7.09
C ILE A 54 -5.75 -2.68 -7.26
N PRO A 55 -5.50 -3.25 -8.46
CA PRO A 55 -5.45 -4.70 -8.61
C PRO A 55 -4.40 -5.37 -7.72
N ILE A 56 -3.22 -4.75 -7.57
CA ILE A 56 -2.17 -5.25 -6.68
C ILE A 56 -2.63 -5.21 -5.22
N PHE A 57 -3.24 -4.11 -4.77
CA PHE A 57 -3.77 -4.02 -3.40
C PHE A 57 -4.87 -5.05 -3.12
N ILE A 58 -5.76 -5.31 -4.08
CA ILE A 58 -6.79 -6.35 -3.95
C ILE A 58 -6.13 -7.73 -3.82
N LEU A 59 -5.18 -8.05 -4.70
CA LEU A 59 -4.46 -9.31 -4.66
C LEU A 59 -3.71 -9.49 -3.33
N LEU A 60 -2.98 -8.46 -2.87
CA LEU A 60 -2.29 -8.48 -1.59
C LEU A 60 -3.27 -8.63 -0.42
N SER A 61 -4.43 -7.96 -0.45
CA SER A 61 -5.46 -8.11 0.59
C SER A 61 -5.95 -9.55 0.71
N VAL A 62 -6.20 -10.23 -0.42
CA VAL A 62 -6.57 -11.64 -0.45
C VAL A 62 -5.45 -12.53 0.12
N LEU A 63 -4.20 -12.31 -0.31
CA LEU A 63 -3.06 -13.10 0.17
C LEU A 63 -2.83 -12.91 1.69
N TYR A 64 -2.90 -11.68 2.19
CA TYR A 64 -2.79 -11.39 3.62
C TYR A 64 -3.94 -11.99 4.41
N TYR A 65 -5.17 -11.96 3.88
CA TYR A 65 -6.31 -12.60 4.50
C TYR A 65 -6.10 -14.12 4.65
N LEU A 66 -5.62 -14.79 3.61
CA LEU A 66 -5.31 -16.23 3.64
C LEU A 66 -4.22 -16.58 4.67
N LEU A 67 -3.18 -15.75 4.78
CA LEU A 67 -2.15 -15.91 5.80
C LEU A 67 -2.63 -15.60 7.21
N GLY A 68 -3.56 -14.65 7.34
CA GLY A 68 -4.25 -14.35 8.58
C GLY A 68 -5.11 -15.51 9.05
N ARG A 69 -5.85 -16.19 8.15
CA ARG A 69 -6.61 -17.40 8.49
C ARG A 69 -5.74 -18.53 9.04
N LYS A 70 -4.49 -18.60 8.62
CA LYS A 70 -3.49 -19.58 9.12
C LYS A 70 -2.80 -19.11 10.42
N ASN A 71 -3.22 -18.00 11.03
CA ASN A 71 -2.58 -17.38 12.19
C ASN A 71 -1.08 -17.05 11.97
N ILE A 72 -0.66 -16.86 10.71
CA ILE A 72 0.70 -16.46 10.36
C ILE A 72 0.84 -14.94 10.55
N ILE A 73 -0.21 -14.18 10.29
CA ILE A 73 -0.26 -12.72 10.41
C ILE A 73 -1.45 -12.35 11.29
N SER A 74 -1.29 -11.38 12.17
CA SER A 74 -2.36 -10.95 13.09
C SER A 74 -2.38 -9.44 13.25
N GLY A 75 -3.51 -8.94 13.76
CA GLY A 75 -3.72 -7.51 14.04
C GLY A 75 -3.65 -6.63 12.78
N LEU A 76 -3.12 -5.42 12.96
CA LEU A 76 -3.12 -4.36 11.96
C LEU A 76 -2.37 -4.75 10.67
N SER A 77 -1.31 -5.56 10.80
CA SER A 77 -0.53 -6.04 9.64
C SER A 77 -1.34 -6.89 8.66
N LYS A 78 -2.38 -7.60 9.11
CA LYS A 78 -3.26 -8.39 8.24
C LYS A 78 -4.13 -7.51 7.34
N ASN A 79 -4.58 -6.38 7.87
CA ASN A 79 -5.52 -5.49 7.19
C ASN A 79 -4.80 -4.35 6.46
N LEU A 80 -3.48 -4.24 6.61
CA LEU A 80 -2.70 -3.14 6.04
C LEU A 80 -2.91 -2.97 4.53
N PRO A 81 -2.89 -4.03 3.68
CA PRO A 81 -3.17 -3.87 2.25
C PRO A 81 -4.59 -3.34 1.95
N LEU A 82 -5.57 -3.72 2.77
CA LEU A 82 -6.95 -3.26 2.60
C LEU A 82 -7.11 -1.80 3.04
N ILE A 83 -6.41 -1.40 4.10
CA ILE A 83 -6.34 0.00 4.53
C ILE A 83 -5.65 0.84 3.44
N SER A 84 -4.53 0.36 2.88
CA SER A 84 -3.86 1.01 1.74
C SER A 84 -4.80 1.16 0.55
N LEU A 85 -5.55 0.10 0.21
CA LEU A 85 -6.56 0.16 -0.85
C LEU A 85 -7.55 1.29 -0.60
N GLY A 86 -8.12 1.38 0.60
CA GLY A 86 -9.05 2.45 0.97
C GLY A 86 -8.43 3.84 0.82
N VAL A 87 -7.20 4.03 1.31
CA VAL A 87 -6.49 5.31 1.23
C VAL A 87 -6.26 5.78 -0.21
N PHE A 88 -5.90 4.87 -1.12
CA PHE A 88 -5.65 5.22 -2.52
C PHE A 88 -6.90 5.15 -3.41
N LEU A 89 -7.98 4.50 -2.98
CA LEU A 89 -9.22 4.38 -3.75
C LEU A 89 -10.27 5.44 -3.37
N ILE A 90 -10.39 5.79 -2.08
CA ILE A 90 -11.44 6.70 -1.59
C ILE A 90 -11.34 8.10 -2.23
N PRO A 91 -10.16 8.74 -2.30
CA PRO A 91 -10.02 10.05 -2.97
C PRO A 91 -10.53 10.02 -4.41
N ILE A 92 -10.24 8.92 -5.11
CA ILE A 92 -10.65 8.69 -6.49
C ILE A 92 -12.17 8.54 -6.66
N ILE A 93 -12.83 7.82 -5.74
CA ILE A 93 -14.28 7.60 -5.79
C ILE A 93 -15.07 8.86 -5.41
N ILE A 94 -14.61 9.58 -4.39
CA ILE A 94 -15.33 10.75 -3.85
C ILE A 94 -15.21 11.95 -4.80
N ASP A 95 -14.04 12.14 -5.40
CA ASP A 95 -13.76 13.31 -6.20
C ASP A 95 -12.95 12.93 -7.44
N THR A 96 -13.65 12.68 -8.54
CA THR A 96 -13.03 12.38 -9.84
C THR A 96 -12.20 13.55 -10.37
N SER A 97 -12.41 14.77 -9.86
CA SER A 97 -11.61 15.94 -10.22
C SER A 97 -10.30 16.04 -9.43
N LEU A 98 -10.13 15.18 -8.39
CA LEU A 98 -8.97 15.17 -7.49
C LEU A 98 -8.64 16.58 -7.02
N SER A 99 -9.59 17.22 -6.33
CA SER A 99 -9.37 18.56 -5.79
C SER A 99 -8.11 18.59 -4.90
N PRO A 100 -7.40 19.73 -4.83
CA PRO A 100 -6.15 19.83 -4.06
C PRO A 100 -6.29 19.37 -2.60
N ALA A 101 -7.44 19.63 -1.98
CA ALA A 101 -7.73 19.22 -0.62
C ALA A 101 -7.83 17.69 -0.46
N VAL A 102 -8.53 17.03 -1.39
CA VAL A 102 -8.70 15.57 -1.41
C VAL A 102 -7.36 14.88 -1.67
N VAL A 103 -6.57 15.42 -2.61
CA VAL A 103 -5.19 14.94 -2.88
C VAL A 103 -4.32 15.10 -1.64
N SER A 104 -4.33 16.27 -0.99
CA SER A 104 -3.52 16.53 0.21
C SER A 104 -3.83 15.55 1.36
N VAL A 105 -5.13 15.27 1.59
CA VAL A 105 -5.56 14.30 2.60
C VAL A 105 -5.13 12.88 2.20
N GLY A 106 -5.28 12.51 0.92
CA GLY A 106 -4.83 11.24 0.37
C GLY A 106 -3.33 11.00 0.56
N THR A 107 -2.50 11.98 0.18
CA THR A 107 -1.05 11.97 0.37
C THR A 107 -0.66 11.86 1.85
N PHE A 108 -1.33 12.59 2.74
CA PHE A 108 -1.03 12.50 4.17
C PHE A 108 -1.34 11.10 4.73
N LEU A 109 -2.53 10.56 4.41
CA LEU A 109 -2.92 9.22 4.85
C LEU A 109 -2.02 8.14 4.24
N GLY A 110 -1.64 8.26 2.97
CA GLY A 110 -0.77 7.29 2.32
C GLY A 110 0.66 7.35 2.85
N PHE A 111 1.16 8.53 3.26
CA PHE A 111 2.41 8.65 4.02
C PHE A 111 2.34 7.93 5.38
N CYS A 112 1.24 8.05 6.14
CA CYS A 112 1.05 7.29 7.39
C CYS A 112 1.06 5.77 7.15
N VAL A 113 0.42 5.32 6.07
CA VAL A 113 0.38 3.90 5.70
C VAL A 113 1.75 3.41 5.22
N LEU A 114 2.52 4.25 4.52
CA LEU A 114 3.90 3.97 4.10
C LEU A 114 4.79 3.72 5.32
N ILE A 115 4.77 4.60 6.31
CA ILE A 115 5.53 4.43 7.57
C ILE A 115 5.19 3.09 8.22
N THR A 116 3.89 2.78 8.33
CA THR A 116 3.43 1.53 8.92
C THR A 116 3.89 0.30 8.13
N SER A 117 3.91 0.39 6.80
CA SER A 117 4.41 -0.65 5.90
C SER A 117 5.91 -0.89 6.08
N VAL A 118 6.71 0.18 6.16
CA VAL A 118 8.15 0.10 6.38
C VAL A 118 8.46 -0.56 7.72
N PHE A 119 7.78 -0.18 8.80
CA PHE A 119 7.95 -0.84 10.10
C PHE A 119 7.59 -2.34 10.04
N THR A 120 6.53 -2.69 9.33
CA THR A 120 6.10 -4.09 9.16
C THR A 120 7.12 -4.88 8.34
N LEU A 121 7.69 -4.27 7.29
CA LEU A 121 8.76 -4.84 6.47
C LEU A 121 10.01 -5.12 7.31
N LEU A 122 10.49 -4.14 8.08
CA LEU A 122 11.65 -4.30 8.96
C LEU A 122 11.44 -5.39 10.02
N LYS A 123 10.23 -5.45 10.62
CA LYS A 123 9.87 -6.51 11.55
C LYS A 123 9.86 -7.88 10.88
N SER A 124 9.38 -7.98 9.64
CA SER A 124 9.37 -9.23 8.89
C SER A 124 10.78 -9.69 8.49
N PHE A 125 11.67 -8.75 8.15
CA PHE A 125 13.09 -9.03 7.92
C PHE A 125 13.75 -9.59 9.17
N LYS A 126 13.54 -8.93 10.33
CA LYS A 126 14.07 -9.39 11.61
C LYS A 126 13.69 -10.85 11.93
N ASN A 127 12.43 -11.23 11.68
CA ASN A 127 11.92 -12.60 11.92
C ASN A 127 12.48 -13.68 10.96
N ILE A 128 13.24 -13.30 9.92
CA ILE A 128 13.90 -14.26 9.02
C ILE A 128 15.29 -14.63 9.55
N PHE A 129 15.99 -13.65 10.14
CA PHE A 129 17.39 -13.74 10.53
C PHE A 129 17.61 -13.96 12.03
N LEU A 130 16.65 -13.60 12.88
CA LEU A 130 16.63 -13.84 14.33
C LEU A 130 15.52 -14.84 14.68
#